data_AF-U2MGA0-F1
#
_entry.id   AF-U2MGA0-F1
#
_cell.length_a   1.000
_cell.length_b   1.000
_cell.length_c   1.000
_cell.angle_alpha   90.00
_cell.angle_beta   90.00
_cell.angle_gamma   90.00
#
_symmetry.space_group_name_H-M   'P 1'
#
loop_
_entity.id
_entity.type
_entity.pdbx_description
1 polymer ?
#
loop_
_entity_poly.entity_id
_entity_poly.type
_entity_poly.pdbx_seq_one_letter_code
_entity_poly.pdbx_strand_id
1 'polypeptide(L)'
;MTTKKNFSVNPKQESSKSLLKDIRRNTKRIFTSEQKVLIVMEGIRGEQSIAEICRKYGISDGTYYKWNKEFIEAGKARLDGDIVREATNDEVKELR
;
A
#
# COMPACT_ATOMS: atom_id res chain seq x y z
N MET A 1 4.22 32.70 36.56
CA MET A 1 4.92 33.30 35.40
C MET A 1 5.76 32.21 34.75
N THR A 2 5.35 31.68 33.61
CA THR A 2 6.15 30.68 32.87
C THR A 2 6.31 31.16 31.43
N THR A 3 7.51 31.63 31.13
CA THR A 3 7.93 32.19 29.84
C THR A 3 7.85 31.14 28.74
N LYS A 4 6.96 31.32 27.76
CA LYS A 4 6.96 30.54 26.52
C LYS A 4 8.18 30.97 25.69
N LYS A 5 9.24 30.16 25.68
CA LYS A 5 10.37 30.30 24.75
C LYS A 5 9.83 30.09 23.33
N ASN A 6 9.66 31.18 22.59
CA ASN A 6 9.41 31.13 21.15
C ASN A 6 10.72 30.70 20.47
N PHE A 7 10.79 29.43 20.05
CA PHE A 7 11.83 28.97 19.13
C PHE A 7 11.56 29.59 17.76
N SER A 8 12.30 30.65 17.43
CA SER A 8 12.32 31.21 16.07
C SER A 8 12.82 30.13 15.11
N VAL A 9 11.90 29.53 14.35
CA VAL A 9 12.23 28.49 13.38
C VAL A 9 13.07 29.13 12.27
N ASN A 10 14.28 28.61 12.08
CA ASN A 10 15.24 29.13 11.11
C ASN A 10 14.80 28.72 9.67
N PRO A 11 14.63 29.65 8.71
CA PRO A 11 14.11 29.37 7.37
C PRO A 11 14.88 28.28 6.59
N LYS A 12 16.20 28.15 6.83
CA LYS A 12 17.03 27.08 6.23
C LYS A 12 16.65 25.66 6.70
N GLN A 13 16.04 25.52 7.87
CA GLN A 13 15.59 24.22 8.37
C GLN A 13 14.26 23.78 7.75
N GLU A 14 13.42 24.72 7.31
CA GLU A 14 12.15 24.42 6.66
C GLU A 14 12.38 23.88 5.23
N SER A 15 13.31 24.49 4.48
CA SER A 15 13.74 23.99 3.17
C SER A 15 14.38 22.60 3.24
N SER A 16 15.25 22.36 4.23
CA SER A 16 15.87 21.05 4.45
C SER A 16 14.83 19.97 4.79
N LYS A 17 13.84 20.28 5.62
CA LYS A 17 12.73 19.36 5.95
C LYS A 17 11.87 19.05 4.72
N SER A 18 11.61 20.03 3.86
CA SER A 18 10.89 19.81 2.60
C SER A 18 11.65 18.86 1.69
N LEU A 19 12.95 19.13 1.45
CA LEU A 19 13.80 18.28 0.61
C LEU A 19 13.85 16.83 1.11
N LEU A 20 13.97 16.61 2.42
CA LEU A 20 13.94 15.27 3.00
C LEU A 20 12.58 14.57 2.81
N LYS A 21 11.48 15.32 2.87
CA LYS A 21 10.12 14.78 2.61
C LYS A 21 9.96 14.39 1.15
N ASP A 22 10.49 15.20 0.23
CA ASP A 22 10.43 14.95 -1.20
C ASP A 22 11.28 13.74 -1.60
N ILE A 23 12.50 13.62 -1.05
CA ILE A 23 13.36 12.43 -1.22
C ILE A 23 12.63 11.17 -0.70
N ARG A 24 12.03 11.23 0.49
CA ARG A 24 11.27 10.09 1.05
C ARG A 24 10.06 9.72 0.20
N ARG A 25 9.38 10.70 -0.39
CA ARG A 25 8.25 10.47 -1.29
C ARG A 25 8.69 9.83 -2.59
N ASN A 26 9.80 10.30 -3.17
CA ASN A 26 10.32 9.85 -4.45
C ASN A 26 10.97 8.46 -4.38
N THR A 27 11.59 8.14 -3.25
CA THR A 27 12.20 6.81 -3.00
C THR A 27 11.21 5.78 -2.46
N LYS A 28 9.94 6.16 -2.27
CA LYS A 28 8.90 5.23 -1.78
C LYS A 28 8.68 4.13 -2.81
N ARG A 29 8.84 2.88 -2.39
CA ARG A 29 8.59 1.70 -3.22
C ARG A 29 7.13 1.70 -3.70
N ILE A 30 6.95 1.57 -5.02
CA ILE A 30 5.66 1.44 -5.67
C ILE A 30 5.40 -0.04 -5.91
N PHE A 31 4.24 -0.53 -5.48
CA PHE A 31 3.81 -1.91 -5.70
C PHE A 31 2.75 -1.95 -6.80
N THR A 32 2.92 -2.86 -7.76
CA THR A 32 1.90 -3.15 -8.77
C THR A 32 0.69 -3.84 -8.13
N SER A 33 -0.45 -3.87 -8.82
CA SER A 33 -1.65 -4.56 -8.32
C SER A 33 -1.38 -6.06 -8.09
N GLU A 34 -0.66 -6.72 -8.99
CA GLU A 34 -0.26 -8.13 -8.86
C GLU A 34 0.60 -8.37 -7.61
N GLN A 35 1.59 -7.51 -7.37
CA GLN A 35 2.44 -7.61 -6.18
C GLN A 35 1.63 -7.46 -4.89
N LYS A 36 0.68 -6.52 -4.85
CA LYS A 36 -0.21 -6.36 -3.68
C LYS A 36 -1.02 -7.62 -3.44
N VAL A 37 -1.59 -8.21 -4.50
CA VAL A 37 -2.37 -9.46 -4.41
C VAL A 37 -1.50 -10.61 -3.88
N LEU A 38 -0.28 -10.79 -4.39
CA LEU A 38 0.64 -11.83 -3.91
C LEU A 38 0.94 -11.68 -2.41
N ILE A 39 1.24 -10.46 -1.96
CA ILE A 39 1.53 -10.16 -0.55
C ILE A 39 0.31 -10.45 0.34
N VAL A 40 -0.89 -10.04 -0.10
CA VAL A 40 -2.14 -10.30 0.64
C VAL A 40 -2.40 -11.80 0.75
N MET A 41 -2.27 -12.54 -0.35
CA MET A 41 -2.47 -13.99 -0.39
C MET A 41 -1.47 -14.74 0.50
N GLU A 42 -0.21 -14.32 0.53
CA GLU A 42 0.81 -14.88 1.43
C GLU A 42 0.41 -14.73 2.90
N GLY A 43 -0.17 -13.59 3.28
CA GLY A 43 -0.67 -13.37 4.63
C GLY A 43 -1.94 -14.15 4.96
N ILE A 44 -2.85 -14.30 3.99
CA ILE A 44 -4.08 -15.13 4.16
C ILE A 44 -3.70 -16.61 4.35
N ARG A 45 -2.67 -17.08 3.65
CA ARG A 45 -2.21 -18.46 3.77
C ARG A 45 -1.72 -18.80 5.19
N GLY A 46 -1.21 -17.80 5.92
CA GLY A 46 -0.83 -17.96 7.32
C GLY A 46 0.46 -18.74 7.56
N GLU A 47 1.29 -18.95 6.54
CA GLU A 47 2.60 -19.60 6.68
C GLU A 47 3.61 -18.75 7.46
N GLN A 48 3.48 -17.42 7.36
CA GLN A 48 4.29 -16.44 8.08
C GLN A 48 3.39 -15.48 8.84
N SER A 49 3.88 -14.91 9.93
CA SER A 49 3.17 -13.84 10.62
C SER A 49 3.09 -12.59 9.74
N ILE A 50 2.02 -11.79 9.92
CA ILE A 50 1.85 -10.53 9.17
C ILE A 50 3.04 -9.58 9.38
N ALA A 51 3.64 -9.58 10.57
CA ALA A 51 4.82 -8.78 10.88
C ALA A 51 6.07 -9.23 10.08
N GLU A 52 6.23 -10.53 9.81
CA GLU A 52 7.32 -11.03 8.96
C GLU A 52 7.11 -10.64 7.51
N ILE A 53 5.88 -10.76 7.00
CA ILE A 53 5.52 -10.34 5.65
C ILE A 53 5.75 -8.84 5.47
N CYS A 54 5.31 -8.01 6.43
CA CYS A 54 5.50 -6.57 6.38
C CYS A 54 6.99 -6.18 6.36
N ARG A 55 7.83 -6.87 7.16
CA ARG A 55 9.29 -6.69 7.13
C ARG A 55 9.93 -7.14 5.81
N LYS A 56 9.53 -8.30 5.28
CA LYS A 56 10.02 -8.87 4.02
C LYS A 56 9.77 -7.93 2.83
N TYR A 57 8.58 -7.34 2.76
CA TYR A 57 8.21 -6.45 1.66
C TYR A 57 8.50 -4.96 1.94
N GLY A 58 8.88 -4.60 3.16
CA GLY A 58 9.14 -3.20 3.53
C GLY A 58 7.86 -2.34 3.54
N ILE A 59 6.75 -2.93 3.96
CA ILE A 59 5.45 -2.26 4.12
C ILE A 59 5.10 -2.14 5.60
N SER A 60 4.19 -1.23 5.94
CA SER A 60 3.61 -1.17 7.28
C SER A 60 2.42 -2.12 7.41
N ASP A 61 2.15 -2.58 8.62
CA ASP A 61 0.98 -3.41 8.94
C ASP A 61 -0.33 -2.74 8.45
N GLY A 62 -0.47 -1.43 8.67
CA GLY A 62 -1.64 -0.68 8.19
C GLY A 62 -1.79 -0.69 6.66
N THR A 63 -0.67 -0.73 5.91
CA THR A 63 -0.70 -0.88 4.45
C THR A 63 -1.18 -2.27 4.06
N TYR A 64 -0.67 -3.31 4.73
CA TYR A 64 -1.10 -4.69 4.52
C TYR A 64 -2.61 -4.85 4.78
N TYR A 65 -3.09 -4.42 5.96
CA TYR A 65 -4.50 -4.59 6.32
C TYR A 65 -5.44 -3.79 5.42
N LYS A 66 -4.99 -2.62 4.93
CA LYS A 66 -5.73 -1.86 3.92
C LYS A 66 -5.90 -2.68 2.63
N TRP A 67 -4.82 -3.23 2.09
CA TRP A 67 -4.89 -4.04 0.87
C TRP A 67 -5.69 -5.32 1.08
N ASN A 68 -5.53 -5.99 2.23
CA ASN A 68 -6.31 -7.18 2.56
C ASN A 68 -7.81 -6.87 2.58
N LYS A 69 -8.21 -5.77 3.22
CA LYS A 69 -9.61 -5.33 3.25
C LYS A 69 -10.14 -5.06 1.82
N GLU A 70 -9.45 -4.24 1.04
CA GLU A 70 -9.84 -3.91 -0.34
C GLU A 70 -9.96 -5.17 -1.22
N PHE A 71 -9.02 -6.10 -1.08
CA PHE A 71 -9.01 -7.36 -1.81
C PHE A 71 -10.20 -8.26 -1.47
N ILE A 72 -10.50 -8.42 -0.18
CA ILE A 72 -11.63 -9.25 0.28
C ILE A 72 -12.97 -8.59 -0.07
N GLU A 73 -13.11 -7.28 0.07
CA GLU A 73 -14.34 -6.56 -0.30
C GLU A 73 -14.60 -6.64 -1.80
N ALA A 74 -13.57 -6.44 -2.64
CA ALA A 74 -13.69 -6.61 -4.08
C ALA A 74 -14.03 -8.06 -4.48
N GLY A 75 -13.44 -9.04 -3.81
CA GLY A 75 -13.75 -10.45 -4.00
C GLY A 75 -15.19 -10.80 -3.65
N LYS A 76 -15.70 -10.30 -2.52
CA LYS A 76 -17.10 -10.47 -2.10
C LYS A 76 -18.07 -9.83 -3.09
N ALA A 77 -17.87 -8.56 -3.44
CA ALA A 77 -18.73 -7.86 -4.40
C ALA A 77 -18.83 -8.59 -5.75
N ARG A 78 -17.70 -9.13 -6.24
CA ARG A 78 -17.65 -9.96 -7.46
C ARG A 78 -18.43 -11.26 -7.34
N LEU A 79 -18.42 -11.90 -6.18
CA LEU A 79 -19.15 -13.16 -5.93
C LEU A 79 -20.64 -12.93 -5.69
N ASP A 80 -20.98 -11.82 -5.04
CA ASP A 80 -22.37 -11.38 -4.78
C ASP A 80 -23.05 -10.85 -6.06
N GLY A 81 -22.30 -10.69 -7.16
CA GLY A 81 -22.81 -10.30 -8.47
C GLY A 81 -23.02 -8.79 -8.63
N ASP A 82 -22.57 -7.99 -7.68
CA ASP A 82 -22.82 -6.55 -7.60
C ASP A 82 -21.62 -5.79 -8.21
N ILE A 83 -21.59 -5.73 -9.54
CA ILE A 83 -20.85 -4.83 -10.48
C ILE A 83 -20.32 -5.61 -11.72
N VAL A 84 -20.77 -5.12 -12.89
CA VAL A 84 -20.32 -5.31 -14.29
C VAL A 84 -19.31 -6.44 -14.54
N ARG A 85 -19.75 -7.45 -15.30
CA ARG A 85 -18.85 -8.33 -16.06
C ARG A 85 -18.00 -7.48 -17.02
N GLU A 86 -16.85 -6.99 -16.59
CA GLU A 86 -15.71 -6.93 -17.49
C GLU A 86 -15.15 -8.34 -17.54
N ALA A 87 -15.81 -9.15 -18.35
CA ALA A 87 -15.25 -10.40 -18.79
C ALA A 87 -13.98 -10.05 -19.59
N THR A 88 -12.80 -10.27 -19.01
CA THR A 88 -11.60 -10.54 -19.80
C THR A 88 -11.84 -11.88 -20.51
N ASN A 89 -12.72 -11.88 -21.51
CA ASN A 89 -13.02 -13.02 -22.38
C ASN A 89 -12.63 -12.70 -23.82
N ASP A 90 -11.53 -11.97 -23.99
CA ASP A 90 -10.95 -11.63 -25.29
C ASP A 90 -9.44 -11.89 -25.39
N GLU A 91 -8.83 -12.69 -24.49
CA GLU A 91 -7.41 -13.08 -24.61
C GLU A 91 -7.19 -14.61 -24.72
N VAL A 92 -8.18 -15.37 -25.18
CA VAL A 92 -7.96 -16.79 -25.60
C VAL A 92 -8.58 -17.04 -26.98
N LYS A 93 -8.16 -16.23 -27.97
CA LYS A 93 -8.51 -16.46 -29.39
C LYS A 93 -7.30 -16.64 -30.32
N GLU A 94 -6.08 -16.68 -29.79
CA GLU A 94 -4.85 -16.87 -30.59
C GLU A 94 -4.05 -18.12 -30.20
N LEU A 95 -4.74 -19.22 -29.91
CA LEU A 95 -4.14 -20.56 -29.99
C LEU A 95 -5.08 -21.45 -30.80
N ARG A 96 -4.96 -21.35 -32.12
CA ARG A 96 -5.53 -22.29 -33.08
C ARG A 96 -4.45 -22.76 -34.02
#